data_AF-A0AAC8UWA1-F1
#
_entry.id   AF-A0AAC8UWA1-F1
#
_cell.length_a   1.000
_cell.length_b   1.000
_cell.length_c   1.000
_cell.angle_alpha   90.00
_cell.angle_beta   90.00
_cell.angle_gamma   90.00
#
_symmetry.space_group_name_H-M   'P 1'
#
loop_
_entity.id
_entity.type
_entity.pdbx_description
1 polymer ?
#
loop_
_entity_poly.entity_id
_entity_poly.type
_entity_poly.pdbx_seq_one_letter_code
_entity_poly.pdbx_strand_id
1 'polypeptide(L)'
;MKEKQAEFTKTDWQRAQTAVFNEYDRFVKRLHVEGVDYTILQARRIVIYQDLIEEWKHNVPTLMTDLEDNVQALTVFTDLAEDGQSHLLDRCAKKMEVWPDYIPSPLTIWLELAEDVERES
;
A
#
# COMPACT_ATOMS: atom_id res chain seq x y z
N MET A 1 28.65 5.11 -13.28
CA MET A 1 27.66 5.16 -14.39
C MET A 1 26.30 5.26 -13.74
N LYS A 2 25.52 6.32 -14.00
CA LYS A 2 24.10 6.33 -13.61
C LYS A 2 23.40 5.37 -14.56
N GLU A 3 22.97 4.22 -14.05
CA GLU A 3 22.12 3.31 -14.79
C GLU A 3 20.89 4.09 -15.26
N LYS A 4 20.55 3.96 -16.54
CA LYS A 4 19.30 4.51 -17.07
C LYS A 4 18.17 3.93 -16.24
N GLN A 5 17.51 4.77 -15.44
CA GLN A 5 16.24 4.47 -14.80
C GLN A 5 15.34 3.94 -15.91
N ALA A 6 14.93 2.66 -15.81
CA ALA A 6 14.08 2.06 -16.81
C ALA A 6 12.82 2.92 -16.89
N GLU A 7 12.57 3.51 -18.06
CA GLU A 7 11.43 4.38 -18.26
C GLU A 7 10.19 3.48 -18.33
N PHE A 8 9.53 3.28 -17.18
CA PHE A 8 8.35 2.43 -17.09
C PHE A 8 7.20 3.06 -17.85
N THR A 9 6.55 2.27 -18.69
CA THR A 9 5.44 2.76 -19.52
C THR A 9 4.19 2.97 -18.66
N LYS A 10 3.22 3.73 -19.18
CA LYS A 10 1.90 3.88 -18.55
C LYS A 10 1.25 2.52 -18.24
N THR A 11 1.45 1.52 -19.09
CA THR A 11 0.91 0.17 -18.88
C THR A 11 1.60 -0.54 -17.72
N ASP A 12 2.89 -0.33 -17.53
CA ASP A 12 3.63 -0.88 -16.38
C ASP A 12 3.11 -0.28 -15.08
N TRP A 13 2.91 1.05 -15.05
CA TRP A 13 2.34 1.74 -13.90
C TRP A 13 0.90 1.31 -13.59
N GLN A 14 0.07 1.06 -14.61
CA GLN A 14 -1.27 0.48 -14.42
C GLN A 14 -1.22 -0.90 -13.78
N ARG A 15 -0.28 -1.75 -14.21
CA ARG A 15 -0.07 -3.09 -13.64
C ARG A 15 0.44 -3.00 -12.20
N ALA A 16 1.40 -2.12 -11.94
CA ALA A 16 1.90 -1.84 -10.60
C ALA A 16 0.78 -1.39 -9.65
N GLN A 17 -0.04 -0.42 -10.07
CA GLN A 17 -1.18 0.06 -9.30
C GLN A 17 -2.18 -1.06 -8.98
N THR A 18 -2.52 -1.86 -9.98
CA THR A 18 -3.39 -3.03 -9.79
C THR A 18 -2.80 -4.03 -8.79
N ALA A 19 -1.48 -4.25 -8.85
CA ALA A 19 -0.80 -5.18 -7.96
C ALA A 19 -0.76 -4.71 -6.50
N VAL A 20 -0.54 -3.40 -6.28
CA VAL A 20 -0.61 -2.78 -4.95
C VAL A 20 -2.02 -2.88 -4.37
N PHE A 21 -3.06 -2.62 -5.17
CA PHE A 21 -4.45 -2.81 -4.74
C PHE A 21 -4.76 -4.27 -4.41
N ASN A 22 -4.24 -5.20 -5.18
CA ASN A 22 -4.39 -6.63 -4.90
C ASN A 22 -3.65 -7.04 -3.60
N GLU A 23 -2.51 -6.42 -3.27
CA GLU A 23 -1.84 -6.63 -1.98
C GLU A 23 -2.73 -6.17 -0.82
N TYR A 24 -3.34 -4.99 -0.94
CA TYR A 24 -4.29 -4.49 0.05
C TYR A 24 -5.52 -5.39 0.20
N ASP A 25 -6.13 -5.80 -0.91
CA ASP A 25 -7.30 -6.70 -0.90
C ASP A 25 -6.98 -8.05 -0.24
N ARG A 26 -5.80 -8.63 -0.49
CA ARG A 26 -5.34 -9.84 0.21
C ARG A 26 -5.23 -9.62 1.72
N PHE A 27 -4.73 -8.46 2.15
CA PHE A 27 -4.64 -8.10 3.56
C PHE A 27 -6.02 -7.96 4.20
N VAL A 28 -6.94 -7.21 3.58
CA VAL A 28 -8.33 -7.04 4.06
C VAL A 28 -9.04 -8.38 4.19
N LYS A 29 -8.94 -9.25 3.18
CA LYS A 29 -9.49 -10.61 3.24
C LYS A 29 -8.95 -11.41 4.42
N ARG A 30 -7.65 -11.29 4.71
CA ARG A 30 -7.04 -11.96 5.86
C ARG A 30 -7.58 -11.43 7.18
N LEU A 31 -7.76 -10.11 7.33
CA LEU A 31 -8.38 -9.53 8.54
C LEU A 31 -9.78 -10.11 8.76
N HIS A 32 -10.56 -10.24 7.68
CA HIS A 32 -11.90 -10.80 7.72
C HIS A 32 -11.92 -12.28 8.13
N VAL A 33 -10.99 -13.09 7.60
CA VAL A 33 -10.87 -14.53 7.90
C VAL A 33 -10.41 -14.78 9.34
N GLU A 34 -9.45 -14.02 9.84
CA GLU A 34 -8.86 -14.19 11.18
C GLU A 34 -9.71 -13.55 12.29
N GLY A 35 -10.53 -12.56 11.95
CA GLY A 35 -11.49 -11.94 12.85
C GLY A 35 -10.95 -10.76 13.67
N VAL A 36 -11.77 -10.33 14.64
CA VAL A 36 -11.63 -9.04 15.33
C VAL A 36 -10.33 -8.93 16.12
N ASP A 37 -9.97 -9.95 16.91
CA ASP A 37 -8.77 -9.89 17.75
C ASP A 37 -7.49 -9.74 16.92
N TYR A 38 -7.38 -10.49 15.82
CA TYR A 38 -6.28 -10.33 14.88
C TYR A 38 -6.29 -8.94 14.24
N THR A 39 -7.46 -8.44 13.86
CA THR A 39 -7.62 -7.12 13.25
C THR A 39 -7.12 -6.00 14.17
N ILE A 40 -7.43 -6.08 15.48
CA ILE A 40 -6.93 -5.14 16.49
C ILE A 40 -5.40 -5.18 16.54
N LEU A 41 -4.77 -6.36 16.47
CA LEU A 41 -3.31 -6.49 16.44
C LEU A 41 -2.69 -5.92 15.17
N GLN A 42 -3.44 -5.86 14.06
CA GLN A 42 -2.97 -5.30 12.78
C GLN A 42 -3.30 -3.82 12.62
N ALA A 43 -3.90 -3.15 13.61
CA ALA A 43 -4.43 -1.81 13.45
C ALA A 43 -3.41 -0.77 12.95
N ARG A 44 -2.14 -0.89 13.36
CA ARG A 44 -1.07 -0.03 12.84
C ARG A 44 -0.82 -0.22 11.35
N ARG A 45 -0.84 -1.47 10.86
CA ARG A 45 -0.67 -1.78 9.43
C ARG A 45 -1.86 -1.31 8.62
N ILE A 46 -3.07 -1.38 9.17
CA ILE A 46 -4.29 -0.88 8.52
C ILE A 46 -4.11 0.60 8.14
N VAL A 47 -3.76 1.45 9.11
CA VAL A 47 -3.57 2.89 8.87
C VAL A 47 -2.44 3.15 7.86
N ILE A 48 -1.30 2.48 8.02
CA ILE A 48 -0.17 2.64 7.08
C ILE A 48 -0.59 2.23 5.65
N TYR A 49 -1.33 1.12 5.52
CA TYR A 49 -1.77 0.64 4.21
C TYR A 49 -2.78 1.60 3.59
N GLN A 50 -3.71 2.15 4.38
CA GLN A 50 -4.68 3.15 3.91
C GLN A 50 -3.98 4.42 3.43
N ASP A 51 -3.05 4.97 4.22
CA ASP A 51 -2.24 6.15 3.84
C ASP A 51 -1.51 5.91 2.51
N LEU A 52 -0.86 4.76 2.36
CA LEU A 52 -0.16 4.40 1.12
C LEU A 52 -1.13 4.21 -0.04
N ILE A 53 -2.28 3.57 0.18
CA ILE A 53 -3.25 3.30 -0.88
C ILE A 53 -3.84 4.59 -1.45
N GLU A 54 -4.04 5.63 -0.64
CA GLU A 54 -4.52 6.94 -1.12
C GLU A 54 -3.58 7.55 -2.17
N GLU A 55 -2.27 7.49 -1.94
CA GLU A 55 -1.27 7.91 -2.95
C GLU A 55 -1.40 7.09 -4.24
N TRP A 56 -1.66 5.79 -4.10
CA TRP A 56 -1.81 4.88 -5.24
C TRP A 56 -3.17 4.98 -5.94
N LYS A 57 -4.18 5.63 -5.37
CA LYS A 57 -5.52 5.84 -5.98
C LYS A 57 -5.53 6.93 -7.05
N HIS A 58 -4.49 7.76 -7.14
CA HIS A 58 -4.40 8.79 -8.17
C HIS A 58 -4.46 8.21 -9.58
N ASN A 59 -4.88 9.05 -10.54
CA ASN A 59 -4.83 8.66 -11.95
C ASN A 59 -3.38 8.37 -12.36
N VAL A 60 -3.19 7.45 -13.30
CA VAL A 60 -1.85 6.94 -13.66
C VAL A 60 -0.85 8.05 -14.04
N PRO A 61 -1.19 9.08 -14.84
CA PRO A 61 -0.28 10.19 -15.08
C PRO A 61 0.20 10.94 -13.82
N THR A 62 -0.70 11.20 -12.87
CA THR A 62 -0.36 11.82 -11.58
C THR A 62 0.53 10.88 -10.77
N LEU A 63 0.13 9.62 -10.63
CA LEU A 63 0.89 8.58 -9.94
C LEU A 63 2.33 8.45 -10.47
N MET A 64 2.49 8.47 -11.80
CA MET A 64 3.80 8.42 -12.45
C MET A 64 4.68 9.60 -12.02
N THR A 65 4.17 10.82 -12.15
CA THR A 65 4.90 12.04 -11.78
C THR A 65 5.30 12.04 -10.30
N ASP A 66 4.38 11.59 -9.43
CA ASP A 66 4.60 11.66 -7.98
C ASP A 66 5.57 10.57 -7.48
N LEU A 67 5.61 9.42 -8.16
CA LEU A 67 6.34 8.23 -7.68
C LEU A 67 7.54 7.82 -8.54
N GLU A 68 7.78 8.43 -9.70
CA GLU A 68 8.87 8.02 -10.60
C GLU A 68 10.27 8.11 -9.98
N ASP A 69 10.47 9.03 -9.03
CA ASP A 69 11.72 9.20 -8.29
C ASP A 69 11.70 8.56 -6.89
N ASN A 70 10.58 7.92 -6.50
CA ASN A 70 10.45 7.26 -5.21
C ASN A 70 11.02 5.83 -5.28
N VAL A 71 12.27 5.67 -4.81
CA VAL A 71 13.00 4.39 -4.79
C VAL A 71 12.21 3.27 -4.11
N GLN A 72 11.37 3.56 -3.11
CA GLN A 72 10.51 2.54 -2.50
C GLN A 72 9.37 2.15 -3.44
N ALA A 73 8.66 3.11 -4.02
CA ALA A 73 7.58 2.83 -4.97
C ALA A 73 8.07 1.99 -6.15
N LEU A 74 9.26 2.28 -6.67
CA LEU A 74 9.84 1.54 -7.79
C LEU A 74 10.15 0.06 -7.49
N THR A 75 10.20 -0.37 -6.22
CA THR A 75 10.42 -1.79 -5.91
C THR A 75 9.26 -2.67 -6.38
N VAL A 76 8.06 -2.10 -6.55
CA VAL A 76 6.89 -2.83 -7.08
C VAL A 76 7.19 -3.48 -8.43
N PHE A 77 8.00 -2.84 -9.28
CA PHE A 77 8.35 -3.39 -10.59
C PHE A 77 9.30 -4.59 -10.47
N THR A 78 10.13 -4.59 -9.44
CA THR A 78 10.99 -5.74 -9.12
C THR A 78 10.13 -6.90 -8.61
N ASP A 79 9.23 -6.62 -7.67
CA ASP A 79 8.31 -7.63 -7.11
C ASP A 79 7.46 -8.28 -8.24
N LEU A 80 6.92 -7.46 -9.14
CA LEU A 80 6.18 -7.92 -10.31
C LEU A 80 7.00 -8.77 -11.28
N ALA A 81 8.30 -8.49 -11.42
CA ALA A 81 9.19 -9.28 -12.26
C ALA A 81 9.58 -10.61 -11.60
N GLU A 82 9.65 -10.66 -10.27
CA GLU A 82 10.05 -11.83 -9.50
C GLU A 82 8.92 -12.84 -9.33
N ASP A 83 7.74 -12.41 -8.87
CA ASP A 83 6.63 -13.32 -8.56
C ASP A 83 5.24 -12.84 -9.03
N GLY A 84 5.18 -11.67 -9.68
CA GLY A 84 3.94 -11.12 -10.21
C GLY A 84 3.02 -10.51 -9.15
N GLN A 85 3.50 -10.32 -7.92
CA GLN A 85 2.76 -9.69 -6.84
C GLN A 85 3.47 -8.42 -6.35
N SER A 86 2.72 -7.50 -5.74
CA SER A 86 3.32 -6.41 -4.96
C SER A 86 3.57 -6.89 -3.53
N HIS A 87 4.71 -6.48 -2.98
CA HIS A 87 5.04 -6.55 -1.54
C HIS A 87 5.38 -5.16 -0.99
N LEU A 88 4.97 -4.10 -1.68
CA LEU A 88 5.29 -2.72 -1.35
C LEU A 88 4.69 -2.31 0.01
N LEU A 89 3.41 -2.61 0.24
CA LEU A 89 2.73 -2.19 1.45
C LEU A 89 3.33 -2.88 2.68
N ASP A 90 3.56 -4.19 2.61
CA ASP A 90 4.17 -4.95 3.71
C ASP A 90 5.59 -4.45 4.01
N ARG A 91 6.36 -4.14 2.98
CA ARG A 91 7.71 -3.60 3.11
C ARG A 91 7.71 -2.22 3.77
N CYS A 92 6.80 -1.33 3.36
CA CYS A 92 6.66 -0.01 3.96
C CYS A 92 6.18 -0.11 5.42
N ALA A 93 5.18 -0.93 5.71
CA ALA A 93 4.68 -1.11 7.07
C ALA A 93 5.76 -1.66 8.01
N LYS A 94 6.54 -2.68 7.59
CA LYS A 94 7.67 -3.19 8.40
C LYS A 94 8.71 -2.12 8.72
N LYS A 95 8.99 -1.21 7.77
CA LYS A 95 9.89 -0.07 7.99
C LYS A 95 9.31 0.96 8.94
N MET A 96 8.02 1.21 8.87
CA MET A 96 7.34 2.18 9.73
C MET A 96 7.06 1.60 11.13
N GLU A 97 6.96 0.28 11.29
CA GLU A 97 6.77 -0.41 12.56
C GLU A 97 7.92 -0.17 13.55
N VAL A 98 9.14 0.03 13.05
CA VAL A 98 10.31 0.33 13.88
C VAL A 98 10.41 1.81 14.28
N TRP A 99 9.50 2.67 13.81
CA TRP A 99 9.48 4.07 14.22
C TRP A 99 8.84 4.21 15.60
N PRO A 100 9.49 4.92 16.55
CA PRO A 100 9.03 5.03 17.92
C PRO A 100 7.75 5.88 18.07
N ASP A 101 7.47 6.79 17.12
CA ASP A 101 6.44 7.83 17.26
C ASP A 101 5.16 7.60 16.45
N TYR A 102 5.06 6.51 15.68
CA TYR A 102 3.86 6.21 14.89
C TYR A 102 2.98 5.17 15.60
N ILE A 103 2.20 5.63 16.58
CA ILE A 103 1.14 4.83 17.21
C ILE A 103 -0.20 5.43 16.76
N PRO A 104 -0.87 4.86 15.73
CA PRO A 104 -2.19 5.35 15.36
C PRO A 104 -3.12 5.16 16.55
N SER A 105 -3.81 6.24 16.93
CA SER A 105 -4.70 6.20 18.08
C SER A 105 -5.87 5.24 17.79
N PRO A 106 -6.41 4.53 18.80
CA PRO A 106 -7.60 3.70 18.62
C PRO A 106 -8.78 4.45 17.98
N LEU A 107 -8.87 5.77 18.18
CA LEU A 107 -9.87 6.64 17.56
C LEU A 107 -9.60 6.84 16.05
N THR A 108 -8.34 7.02 15.66
CA THR A 108 -7.93 7.11 14.24
C THR A 108 -8.35 5.84 13.51
N ILE A 109 -8.05 4.68 14.08
CA ILE A 109 -8.44 3.38 13.51
C ILE A 109 -9.97 3.25 13.37
N TRP A 110 -10.73 3.70 14.38
CA TRP A 110 -12.18 3.62 14.35
C TRP A 110 -12.82 4.55 13.29
N LEU A 111 -12.27 5.76 13.11
CA LEU A 111 -12.74 6.71 12.09
C LEU A 111 -12.47 6.20 10.67
N GLU A 112 -11.25 5.72 10.39
CA GLU A 112 -10.90 5.19 9.07
C GLU A 112 -11.76 3.98 8.68
N LEU A 113 -12.01 3.06 9.64
CA LEU A 113 -12.88 1.90 9.39
C LEU A 113 -14.34 2.30 9.16
N ALA A 114 -14.84 3.34 9.83
CA ALA A 114 -16.19 3.84 9.63
C ALA A 114 -16.35 4.51 8.25
N GLU A 115 -15.34 5.28 7.81
CA GLU A 115 -15.34 5.89 6.48
C GLU A 115 -15.30 4.85 5.36
N ASP A 116 -14.50 3.78 5.51
CA ASP A 116 -14.44 2.72 4.50
C ASP A 116 -15.77 1.95 4.38
N VAL A 117 -16.51 1.74 5.47
CA VAL A 117 -17.84 1.13 5.44
C VAL A 117 -18.87 2.02 4.73
N GLU A 118 -18.83 3.34 4.95
CA GLU A 118 -19.74 4.27 4.29
C GLU A 118 -19.47 4.42 2.78
N ARG A 119 -18.22 4.24 2.33
CA ARG A 119 -17.85 4.31 0.91
C ARG A 119 -18.30 3.09 0.10
N GLU A 120 -18.54 1.95 0.75
CA GLU A 120 -18.98 0.70 0.11
C GLU A 120 -20.52 0.54 0.05
N SER A 121 -21.28 1.44 0.69
CA SER A 121 -22.76 1.43 0.78
C SER A 121 -23.44 2.46 -0.12
#